data_AF-A0A410FW23-F1
#
_entry.id   AF-A0A410FW23-F1
#
_cell.length_a   1.000
_cell.length_b   1.000
_cell.length_c   1.000
_cell.angle_alpha   90.00
_cell.angle_beta   90.00
_cell.angle_gamma   90.00
#
_symmetry.space_group_name_H-M   'P 1'
#
loop_
_entity.id
_entity.type
_entity.pdbx_description
1 polymer ?
#
loop_
_entity_poly.entity_id
_entity_poly.type
_entity_poly.pdbx_seq_one_letter_code
_entity_poly.pdbx_strand_id
1 'polypeptide(L)'
;MSDEEKKDTGDVQELREVLSVVSQQVPGLLKGLRDVLYSKEAAENMADAVGTFYKKLVDAGIPKDDALEMARGYMINLREVFKGVRKGIKTGEGVQVRLDGNEEDD
;
A
#
# COMPACT_ATOMS: atom_id res chain seq x y z
N MET A 1 -45.66 27.15 11.15
CA MET A 1 -44.46 26.30 11.04
C MET A 1 -43.52 26.76 12.12
N SER A 2 -43.42 25.97 13.19
CA SER A 2 -42.77 26.31 14.47
C SER A 2 -41.25 26.16 14.36
N ASP A 3 -40.50 26.93 15.15
CA ASP A 3 -39.04 27.09 15.09
C ASP A 3 -38.20 25.80 15.26
N GLU A 4 -38.81 24.66 15.60
CA GLU A 4 -38.14 23.34 15.68
C GLU A 4 -37.75 22.76 14.31
N GLU A 5 -38.52 22.98 13.24
CA GLU A 5 -38.19 22.44 11.90
C GLU A 5 -36.98 23.13 11.26
N LYS A 6 -36.69 24.39 11.63
CA LYS A 6 -35.55 25.13 11.05
C LYS A 6 -34.20 24.61 11.55
N LYS A 7 -34.15 24.08 12.76
CA LYS A 7 -32.90 23.62 13.40
C LYS A 7 -32.42 22.30 12.80
N ASP A 8 -33.35 21.37 12.58
CA ASP A 8 -33.06 20.06 11.99
C ASP A 8 -32.55 20.15 10.54
N THR A 9 -33.08 21.11 9.77
CA THR A 9 -32.60 21.35 8.39
C THR A 9 -31.21 21.98 8.32
N GLY A 10 -30.81 22.74 9.33
CA GLY A 10 -29.50 23.40 9.40
C GLY A 10 -28.37 22.39 9.64
N ASP A 11 -28.56 21.47 10.59
CA ASP A 11 -27.57 20.45 10.95
C ASP A 11 -27.27 19.49 9.78
N VAL A 12 -28.29 19.14 8.99
CA VAL A 12 -28.13 18.29 7.80
C VAL A 12 -27.39 19.02 6.69
N GLN A 13 -27.59 20.34 6.53
CA GLN A 13 -26.91 21.14 5.52
C GLN A 13 -25.42 21.31 5.85
N GLU A 14 -25.10 21.59 7.11
CA GLU A 14 -23.72 21.73 7.60
C GLU A 14 -22.96 20.40 7.49
N LEU A 15 -23.58 19.28 7.85
CA LEU A 15 -23.00 17.94 7.65
C LEU A 15 -22.77 17.66 6.15
N ARG A 16 -23.67 18.10 5.27
CA ARG A 16 -23.52 17.96 3.81
C ARG A 16 -22.32 18.74 3.28
N GLU A 17 -22.08 19.94 3.80
CA GLU A 17 -20.90 20.74 3.46
C GLU A 17 -19.61 20.08 3.92
N VAL A 18 -19.56 19.60 5.16
CA VAL A 18 -18.39 18.87 5.70
C VAL A 18 -18.11 17.63 4.87
N LEU A 19 -19.14 16.81 4.59
CA LEU A 19 -19.00 15.60 3.77
C LEU A 19 -18.61 15.94 2.33
N SER A 20 -19.08 17.06 1.78
CA SER A 20 -18.66 17.54 0.47
C SER A 20 -17.16 17.87 0.45
N VAL A 21 -16.66 18.61 1.43
CA VAL A 21 -15.23 18.93 1.57
C VAL A 21 -14.38 17.66 1.75
N VAL A 22 -14.80 16.74 2.62
CA VAL A 22 -14.11 15.46 2.83
C VAL A 22 -14.09 14.65 1.52
N SER A 23 -15.21 14.56 0.81
CA SER A 23 -15.31 13.84 -0.46
C SER A 23 -14.43 14.43 -1.57
N GLN A 24 -14.11 15.73 -1.51
CA GLN A 24 -13.19 16.38 -2.44
C GLN A 24 -11.71 16.12 -2.10
N GLN A 25 -11.37 16.11 -0.80
CA GLN A 25 -9.98 15.99 -0.33
C GLN A 25 -9.50 14.53 -0.28
N VAL A 26 -10.35 13.60 0.16
CA VAL A 26 -10.00 12.18 0.34
C VAL A 26 -9.50 11.52 -0.95
N PRO A 27 -10.12 11.70 -2.13
CA PRO A 27 -9.61 11.14 -3.39
C PRO A 27 -8.22 11.66 -3.77
N GLY A 28 -7.90 12.91 -3.43
CA GLY A 28 -6.58 13.51 -3.66
C GLY A 28 -5.51 12.87 -2.80
N LEU A 29 -5.80 12.64 -1.52
CA LEU A 29 -4.90 11.95 -0.59
C LEU A 29 -4.66 10.48 -1.01
N LEU A 30 -5.70 9.78 -1.44
CA LEU A 30 -5.59 8.41 -1.96
C LEU A 30 -4.77 8.34 -3.25
N LYS A 31 -4.89 9.35 -4.13
CA LYS A 31 -4.03 9.48 -5.32
C LYS A 31 -2.58 9.75 -4.92
N GLY A 32 -2.32 10.70 -4.02
CA GLY A 32 -0.96 10.97 -3.51
C GLY A 32 -0.31 9.73 -2.90
N LEU A 33 -1.05 8.98 -2.08
CA LEU A 33 -0.58 7.70 -1.53
C LEU A 33 -0.33 6.65 -2.62
N ARG A 34 -1.21 6.54 -3.62
CA ARG A 34 -0.99 5.65 -4.77
C ARG A 34 0.30 6.02 -5.49
N ASP A 35 0.50 7.30 -5.73
CA ASP A 35 1.64 7.80 -6.47
C ASP A 35 2.92 7.65 -5.65
N VAL A 36 2.90 7.66 -4.32
CA VAL A 36 4.05 7.28 -3.48
C VAL A 36 4.32 5.76 -3.54
N LEU A 37 3.29 4.92 -3.49
CA LEU A 37 3.42 3.47 -3.50
C LEU A 37 3.70 2.86 -4.89
N TYR A 38 3.38 3.59 -5.96
CA TYR A 38 3.58 3.21 -7.36
C TYR A 38 4.30 4.31 -8.14
N SER A 39 5.12 5.14 -7.48
CA SER A 39 5.90 6.16 -8.17
C SER A 39 6.91 5.49 -9.10
N LYS A 40 7.27 6.23 -10.15
CA LYS A 40 8.45 5.90 -10.96
C LYS A 40 9.68 5.68 -10.07
N GLU A 41 9.86 6.52 -9.06
CA GLU A 41 10.96 6.43 -8.09
C GLU A 41 10.90 5.13 -7.25
N ALA A 42 9.73 4.73 -6.76
CA ALA A 42 9.58 3.47 -6.02
C ALA A 42 9.86 2.25 -6.92
N ALA A 43 9.45 2.32 -8.19
CA ALA A 43 9.75 1.28 -9.18
C ALA A 43 11.25 1.21 -9.51
N GLU A 44 11.92 2.36 -9.67
CA GLU A 44 13.37 2.44 -9.90
C GLU A 44 14.15 1.89 -8.71
N ASN A 45 13.82 2.32 -7.49
CA ASN A 45 14.45 1.82 -6.26
C ASN A 45 14.25 0.29 -6.08
N MET A 46 13.06 -0.22 -6.41
CA MET A 46 12.78 -1.65 -6.37
C MET A 46 13.62 -2.42 -7.40
N ALA A 47 13.72 -1.91 -8.64
CA ALA A 47 14.53 -2.50 -9.69
C ALA A 47 16.01 -2.54 -9.31
N ASP A 48 16.54 -1.45 -8.75
CA ASP A 48 17.93 -1.36 -8.29
C ASP A 48 18.22 -2.33 -7.16
N ALA A 49 17.31 -2.47 -6.19
CA ALA A 49 17.46 -3.43 -5.09
C ALA A 49 17.50 -4.87 -5.61
N VAL A 50 16.55 -5.26 -6.46
CA VAL A 50 16.47 -6.62 -7.04
C VAL A 50 17.69 -6.90 -7.91
N GLY A 51 18.09 -5.95 -8.76
CA GLY A 51 19.26 -6.08 -9.64
C GLY A 51 20.58 -6.16 -8.86
N THR A 52 20.73 -5.38 -7.80
CA THR A 52 21.91 -5.43 -6.92
C THR A 52 21.98 -6.75 -6.17
N PHE A 53 20.84 -7.25 -5.67
CA PHE A 53 20.77 -8.54 -5.01
C PHE A 53 21.19 -9.68 -5.94
N TYR A 54 20.62 -9.74 -7.15
CA TYR A 54 21.01 -10.71 -8.18
C TYR A 54 22.52 -10.67 -8.49
N LYS A 55 23.08 -9.48 -8.74
CA LYS A 55 24.52 -9.32 -9.02
C LYS A 55 25.37 -9.89 -7.88
N LYS A 56 25.04 -9.55 -6.63
CA LYS A 56 25.77 -10.05 -5.45
C LYS A 56 25.71 -11.57 -5.31
N LEU A 57 24.58 -12.20 -5.62
CA LEU A 57 24.46 -13.66 -5.59
C LEU A 57 25.38 -14.31 -6.65
N VAL A 58 25.36 -13.79 -7.87
CA VAL A 58 26.24 -14.27 -8.95
C VAL A 58 27.71 -14.05 -8.60
N ASP A 59 28.07 -12.88 -8.06
CA ASP A 59 29.44 -12.56 -7.63
C ASP A 59 29.91 -13.47 -6.48
N ALA A 60 28.98 -13.93 -5.64
CA ALA A 60 29.24 -14.91 -4.58
C ALA A 60 29.37 -16.36 -5.11
N GLY A 61 29.25 -16.58 -6.42
CA GLY A 61 29.40 -17.88 -7.06
C GLY A 61 28.12 -18.69 -7.17
N ILE A 62 26.95 -18.10 -6.88
CA ILE A 62 25.67 -18.77 -7.06
C ILE A 62 25.38 -18.90 -8.57
N PRO A 63 24.94 -20.08 -9.06
CA PRO A 63 24.53 -20.25 -10.45
C PRO A 63 23.49 -19.21 -10.87
N LYS A 64 23.61 -18.72 -12.12
CA LYS A 64 22.75 -17.62 -12.60
C LYS A 64 21.26 -17.92 -12.52
N ASP A 65 20.87 -19.16 -12.80
CA ASP A 65 19.46 -19.56 -12.77
C ASP A 65 18.90 -19.55 -11.34
N ASP A 66 19.66 -20.09 -10.39
CA ASP A 66 19.32 -20.08 -8.96
C ASP A 66 19.29 -18.65 -8.40
N ALA A 67 20.28 -17.82 -8.75
CA ALA A 67 20.33 -16.41 -8.35
C ALA A 67 19.14 -15.62 -8.91
N LEU A 68 18.73 -15.92 -10.14
CA LEU A 68 17.57 -15.29 -10.78
C LEU A 68 16.26 -15.73 -10.10
N GLU A 69 16.15 -17.00 -9.71
CA GLU A 69 15.02 -17.49 -8.92
C GLU A 69 14.92 -16.81 -7.55
N MET A 70 16.03 -16.70 -6.82
CA MET A 70 16.08 -16.00 -5.53
C MET A 70 15.70 -14.52 -5.67
N ALA A 71 16.19 -13.85 -6.71
CA ALA A 71 15.86 -12.45 -6.99
C ALA A 71 14.37 -12.27 -7.32
N ARG A 72 13.75 -13.19 -8.07
CA ARG A 72 12.30 -13.22 -8.30
C ARG A 72 11.53 -13.40 -6.99
N GLY A 73 11.96 -14.33 -6.14
CA GLY A 73 11.37 -14.54 -4.81
C GLY A 73 11.41 -13.29 -3.94
N TYR A 74 12.56 -12.61 -3.89
CA TYR A 74 12.73 -11.34 -3.17
C TYR A 74 11.74 -10.26 -3.66
N MET A 75 11.59 -10.11 -4.99
CA MET A 75 10.64 -9.16 -5.57
C MET A 75 9.17 -9.49 -5.20
N ILE A 76 8.81 -10.78 -5.20
CA ILE A 76 7.46 -11.23 -4.81
C ILE A 76 7.20 -10.87 -3.35
N ASN A 77 8.13 -11.18 -2.45
CA ASN A 77 8.01 -10.88 -1.03
C ASN A 77 7.85 -9.38 -0.77
N LEU A 78 8.67 -8.56 -1.45
CA LEU A 78 8.58 -7.11 -1.36
C LEU A 78 7.19 -6.61 -1.82
N ARG A 79 6.66 -7.15 -2.92
CA ARG A 79 5.31 -6.84 -3.40
C ARG A 79 4.22 -7.21 -2.39
N GLU A 80 4.32 -8.36 -1.74
CA GLU A 80 3.35 -8.78 -0.72
C GLU A 80 3.39 -7.86 0.51
N VAL A 81 4.58 -7.46 0.96
CA VAL A 81 4.73 -6.43 2.02
C VAL A 81 4.08 -5.11 1.60
N PHE A 82 4.34 -4.64 0.37
CA PHE A 82 3.71 -3.43 -0.16
C PHE A 82 2.17 -3.54 -0.22
N LYS A 83 1.63 -4.70 -0.61
CA LYS A 83 0.18 -4.95 -0.60
C LYS A 83 -0.38 -4.94 0.82
N GLY A 84 0.31 -5.55 1.78
CA GLY A 84 -0.07 -5.57 3.20
C GLY A 84 -0.12 -4.15 3.80
N VAL A 85 0.90 -3.34 3.54
CA VAL A 85 0.95 -1.93 3.92
C VAL A 85 -0.22 -1.16 3.26
N ARG A 86 -0.44 -1.35 1.96
CA ARG A 86 -1.56 -0.73 1.23
C ARG A 86 -2.92 -1.15 1.77
N LYS A 87 -3.07 -2.39 2.25
CA LYS A 87 -4.32 -2.88 2.85
C LYS A 87 -4.55 -2.22 4.20
N GLY A 88 -3.57 -2.20 5.10
CA GLY A 88 -3.68 -1.54 6.41
C GLY A 88 -4.03 -0.06 6.32
N ILE A 89 -3.40 0.68 5.40
CA ILE A 89 -3.72 2.10 5.18
C ILE A 89 -5.15 2.30 4.67
N LYS A 90 -5.69 1.37 3.86
CA LYS A 90 -7.06 1.46 3.33
C LYS A 90 -8.14 1.12 4.36
N THR A 91 -7.84 0.26 5.34
CA THR A 91 -8.83 -0.23 6.31
C THR A 91 -8.79 0.56 7.62
N GLY A 92 -7.78 1.39 7.86
CA GLY A 92 -7.60 2.13 9.12
C GLY A 92 -7.12 1.24 10.28
N GLU A 93 -6.98 -0.06 10.04
CA GLU A 93 -6.39 -1.03 10.94
C GLU A 93 -4.87 -1.03 10.74
N GLY A 94 -4.11 -0.89 11.83
CA GLY A 94 -2.63 -0.89 11.78
C GLY A 94 -2.09 -2.10 11.02
N VAL A 95 -0.93 -1.92 10.35
CA VAL A 95 -0.31 -2.94 9.50
C VAL A 95 -0.05 -4.22 10.30
N GLN A 96 -0.93 -5.21 10.16
CA GLN A 96 -0.68 -6.57 10.62
C GLN A 96 0.03 -7.32 9.49
N VAL A 97 1.36 -7.37 9.55
CA VAL A 97 2.13 -8.31 8.72
C VAL A 97 1.86 -9.70 9.27
N ARG A 98 0.92 -10.43 8.65
CA ARG A 98 0.82 -11.87 8.86
C ARG A 98 1.92 -12.51 8.04
N LEU A 99 2.97 -12.94 8.73
CA LEU A 99 3.89 -13.92 8.20
C LEU A 99 3.13 -15.24 8.23
N ASP A 100 2.51 -15.60 7.11
CA ASP A 100 2.00 -16.97 6.94
C ASP A 100 3.25 -17.86 6.85
N GLY A 101 3.65 -18.38 8.01
CA GLY A 101 4.56 -19.51 8.08
C GLY A 101 3.84 -20.69 7.46
N ASN A 102 4.37 -21.20 6.35
CA ASN A 102 4.09 -22.55 5.91
C ASN A 102 4.55 -23.48 7.05
N GLU A 103 3.63 -23.84 7.94
CA GLU A 103 3.71 -25.11 8.64
C GLU A 103 3.32 -26.16 7.61
N GLU A 104 4.35 -26.74 6.99
CA GLU A 104 4.22 -28.04 6.31
C GLU A 104 3.92 -29.06 7.42
N ASP A 105 2.64 -29.42 7.55
CA ASP A 105 2.19 -30.58 8.31
C ASP A 105 2.69 -31.85 7.59
N ASP A 106 3.72 -32.49 8.16
CA ASP A 106 4.08 -33.90 7.94
C ASP A 106 3.45 -34.79 9.03
#